data_AF-A0A2I0AY98-F1
#
_entry.id   AF-A0A2I0AY98-F1
#
_cell.length_a   1.000
_cell.length_b   1.000
_cell.length_c   1.000
_cell.angle_alpha   90.00
_cell.angle_beta   90.00
_cell.angle_gamma   90.00
#
_symmetry.space_group_name_H-M   'P 1'
#
loop_
_entity.id
_entity.type
_entity.pdbx_description
1 polymer ?
#
loop_
_entity_poly.entity_id
_entity_poly.type
_entity_poly.pdbx_seq_one_letter_code
_entity_poly.pdbx_strand_id
1 'polypeptide(L)' 'MCDASDYALGVILGQRIDNKPHVIHYASHTLNEVQLNYIVTEKEFLAVVLAFEKFRSIS' A
#
# COMPACT_ATOMS: atom_id res chain seq x y z
N MET A 1 -6.09 2.80 1.45
CA MET A 1 -5.82 3.20 0.05
C MET A 1 -4.43 2.72 -0.32
N CYS A 2 -4.20 2.28 -1.54
CA CYS A 2 -2.89 1.86 -2.03
C CYS A 2 -2.66 2.46 -3.42
N ASP A 3 -1.39 2.65 -3.76
CA ASP A 3 -0.94 3.19 -5.05
C ASP A 3 0.39 2.53 -5.40
N ALA A 4 0.62 2.28 -6.68
CA ALA A 4 1.89 1.77 -7.18
C ALA A 4 2.49 2.71 -8.22
N SER A 5 3.75 3.06 -8.02
CA SER A 5 4.58 3.74 -9.02
C SER A 5 5.53 2.76 -9.68
N ASP A 6 6.30 3.23 -10.65
CA ASP A 6 7.32 2.41 -11.31
C ASP A 6 8.38 1.86 -10.37
N TYR A 7 8.62 2.53 -9.23
CA TYR A 7 9.74 2.25 -8.32
C TYR A 7 9.33 1.94 -6.87
N ALA A 8 8.10 2.29 -6.47
CA ALA A 8 7.67 2.15 -5.08
C ALA A 8 6.16 1.96 -4.97
N LEU A 9 5.76 1.31 -3.88
CA LEU A 9 4.38 1.11 -3.45
C LEU A 9 4.08 2.03 -2.27
N GLY A 10 2.90 2.62 -2.25
CA GLY A 10 2.39 3.43 -1.16
C GLY A 10 1.08 2.85 -0.62
N VAL A 11 0.95 2.77 0.70
CA VAL A 11 -0.27 2.31 1.36
C VAL A 11 -0.63 3.19 2.55
N ILE A 12 -1.92 3.45 2.70
CA ILE A 12 -2.49 4.31 3.74
C ILE A 12 -3.59 3.53 4.46
N LEU A 13 -3.44 3.38 5.76
CA LEU A 13 -4.50 2.93 6.66
C LEU A 13 -5.24 4.15 7.20
N GLY A 14 -6.55 4.18 6.98
CA GLY A 14 -7.40 5.22 7.54
C GLY A 14 -8.70 4.62 8.06
N GLN A 15 -9.31 5.33 9.01
CA GLN A 15 -10.61 5.02 9.57
C GLN A 15 -11.54 6.21 9.35
N ARG A 16 -12.85 5.97 9.37
CA ARG A 16 -13.84 7.05 9.33
C ARG A 16 -14.26 7.41 10.75
N ILE A 17 -14.11 8.69 11.09
CA ILE A 17 -14.62 9.28 12.35
C ILE A 17 -15.52 10.44 11.92
N ASP A 18 -16.75 10.47 12.43
CA ASP A 18 -17.77 11.48 12.04
C ASP A 18 -17.94 11.61 10.52
N ASN A 19 -17.91 10.48 9.82
CA ASN A 19 -18.00 10.37 8.37
C ASN A 19 -16.86 11.07 7.59
N LYS A 20 -15.79 11.50 8.26
CA LYS A 20 -14.59 12.06 7.65
C LYS A 20 -13.45 11.02 7.65
N PRO A 21 -12.65 10.94 6.59
CA PRO A 21 -11.50 10.05 6.56
C PRO A 21 -10.40 10.61 7.47
N HIS A 22 -9.92 9.79 8.40
CA HIS A 22 -8.77 10.06 9.26
C HIS A 22 -7.70 9.03 8.98
N VAL A 23 -6.49 9.50 8.66
CA VAL A 23 -5.35 8.61 8.43
C VAL A 23 -4.76 8.18 9.77
N ILE A 24 -4.57 6.88 9.93
CA ILE A 24 -3.98 6.24 11.11
C ILE A 24 -2.51 5.95 10.84
N HIS A 25 -2.17 5.48 9.64
CA HIS A 25 -0.79 5.11 9.31
C HIS A 25 -0.49 5.21 7.82
N TYR A 26 0.76 5.52 7.51
CA TYR A 26 1.34 5.48 6.17
C TYR A 26 2.43 4.43 6.13
N ALA A 27 2.48 3.64 5.07
CA ALA A 27 3.63 2.78 4.79
C ALA A 27 3.99 2.87 3.31
N SER A 28 5.26 2.67 3.01
CA SER A 28 5.78 2.62 1.65
C SER A 28 6.79 1.50 1.51
N HIS A 29 6.95 0.99 0.30
CA HIS A 29 7.93 -0.04 -0.01
C HIS A 29 8.58 0.26 -1.36
N THR A 30 9.91 0.38 -1.38
CA THR A 30 10.66 0.48 -2.64
C THR A 30 10.76 -0.90 -3.26
N LEU A 31 10.46 -1.00 -4.55
CA LEU A 31 10.49 -2.24 -5.29
C LEU A 31 11.93 -2.73 -5.45
N ASN A 32 12.13 -4.04 -5.29
CA ASN A 32 13.40 -4.68 -5.63
C ASN A 32 13.52 -4.96 -7.14
N GLU A 33 14.71 -5.36 -7.60
CA GLU A 33 14.99 -5.60 -9.03
C GLU A 33 13.99 -6.54 -9.71
N VAL A 34 13.51 -7.56 -9.01
CA VAL A 34 12.52 -8.50 -9.56
C VAL A 34 11.15 -7.83 -9.68
N GLN A 35 10.73 -7.11 -8.65
CA GLN A 35 9.44 -6.43 -8.60
C GLN A 35 9.36 -5.23 -9.55
N LEU A 36 10.49 -4.60 -9.89
CA LEU A 36 10.53 -3.53 -10.89
C LEU A 36 10.07 -4.00 -12.27
N ASN A 37 10.28 -5.28 -12.59
CA ASN A 37 9.89 -5.89 -13.86
C ASN A 37 8.43 -6.33 -13.92
N TYR A 38 7.68 -6.21 -12.83
CA TYR A 38 6.24 -6.53 -12.81
C TYR A 38 5.44 -5.59 -13.71
N ILE A 39 4.38 -6.12 -14.30
CA ILE A 39 3.44 -5.27 -15.05
C ILE A 39 2.60 -4.41 -14.09
N VAL A 40 1.97 -3.35 -14.60
CA VAL A 40 1.20 -2.39 -13.78
C VAL A 40 0.20 -3.10 -12.85
N THR A 41 -0.58 -4.06 -13.37
CA THR A 41 -1.57 -4.79 -12.56
C THR A 41 -0.95 -5.60 -11.43
N GLU A 42 0.24 -6.18 -11.64
CA GLU A 42 0.96 -6.93 -10.61
C GLU A 42 1.52 -6.00 -9.53
N LYS A 43 2.03 -4.83 -9.91
CA LYS A 43 2.49 -3.81 -8.96
C LYS A 43 1.34 -3.27 -8.10
N GLU A 44 0.18 -3.02 -8.70
CA GLU A 44 -1.04 -2.63 -7.99
C GLU A 44 -1.50 -3.72 -7.00
N PHE A 45 -1.51 -4.98 -7.45
CA PHE A 45 -1.86 -6.10 -6.57
C PHE A 45 -0.86 -6.27 -5.42
N LEU A 46 0.43 -6.08 -5.69
CA LEU A 46 1.48 -6.11 -4.68
C LEU A 46 1.29 -4.99 -3.64
N ALA A 47 0.83 -3.79 -4.02
CA ALA A 47 0.49 -2.72 -3.09
C ALA A 47 -0.64 -3.14 -2.13
N VAL A 48 -1.63 -3.89 -2.62
CA VAL A 48 -2.70 -4.46 -1.78
C VAL A 48 -2.14 -5.49 -0.79
N VAL A 49 -1.31 -6.43 -1.26
CA VAL A 49 -0.66 -7.44 -0.40
C VAL A 49 0.17 -6.75 0.70
N LEU A 50 0.98 -5.76 0.34
CA LEU A 50 1.76 -4.97 1.28
C LEU A 50 0.90 -4.31 2.35
N ALA A 51 -0.26 -3.76 1.97
CA ALA A 51 -1.19 -3.16 2.94
C ALA A 51 -1.64 -4.19 3.98
N PHE A 52 -1.98 -5.42 3.57
CA PHE A 52 -2.33 -6.48 4.52
C PHE A 52 -1.15 -6.89 5.39
N GLU A 53 0.04 -7.08 4.82
CA GLU A 53 1.23 -7.44 5.59
C GLU A 53 1.58 -6.40 6.65
N LYS A 54 1.48 -5.11 6.31
CA LYS A 54 1.80 -4.02 7.23
C LYS A 54 0.71 -3.78 8.27
N PHE A 55 -0.56 -3.89 7.91
CA PHE A 55 -1.66 -3.50 8.79
C PHE A 55 -2.35 -4.65 9.51
N ARG A 56 -2.06 -5.92 9.17
CA ARG A 56 -2.66 -7.09 9.84
C ARG A 56 -2.42 -7.14 11.36
N SER A 57 -1.31 -6.61 11.84
CA SER A 57 -1.03 -6.55 13.29
C SER A 57 -1.58 -5.29 13.97
N ILE A 58 -2.10 -4.34 13.19
CA ILE A 58 -2.59 -3.03 13.68
C ILE A 58 -4.12 -3.04 13.81
N SER A 59 -4.81 -3.99 13.18
CA SER A 59 -6.26 -4.22 13.31
C SER A 59 -6.65 -5.05 14.52
#